data_AF-A0A564TDV7-F1
#
_entry.id   AF-A0A564TDV7-F1
#
_cell.length_a   1.000
_cell.length_b   1.000
_cell.length_c   1.000
_cell.angle_alpha   90.00
_cell.angle_beta   90.00
_cell.angle_gamma   90.00
#
_symmetry.space_group_name_H-M   'P 1'
#
loop_
_entity.id
_entity.type
_entity.pdbx_description
1 polymer ?
#
loop_
_entity_poly.entity_id
_entity_poly.type
_entity_poly.pdbx_seq_one_letter_code
_entity_poly.pdbx_strand_id
1 'polypeptide(L)'
;MKPKRRPYSGKIKIVRKEMPRFIKFGSIALKRELIKHISTIKAVDSRRTMIFLKIPKLFLYEEKNITLPIEYSEVVEILNQY
;
A
#
# COMPACT_ATOMS: atom_id res chain seq x y z
N MET A 1 23.35 -43.86 15.29
CA MET A 1 22.36 -42.78 15.07
C MET A 1 20.99 -43.38 14.79
N LYS A 2 19.92 -42.95 15.47
CA LYS A 2 18.54 -43.36 15.15
C LYS A 2 17.84 -42.29 14.29
N PRO A 3 17.14 -42.66 13.20
CA PRO A 3 16.44 -41.70 12.37
C PRO A 3 15.22 -41.12 13.08
N LYS A 4 14.94 -39.83 12.88
CA LYS A 4 13.75 -39.16 13.46
C LYS A 4 12.48 -39.71 12.80
N ARG A 5 11.49 -40.08 13.63
CA ARG A 5 10.25 -40.81 13.26
C ARG A 5 9.36 -40.11 12.21
N ARG A 6 9.55 -38.80 11.96
CA ARG A 6 8.88 -38.02 10.89
C ARG A 6 9.85 -36.96 10.34
N PRO A 7 10.69 -37.30 9.34
CA PRO A 7 11.70 -36.37 8.81
C PRO A 7 11.09 -35.15 8.09
N TYR A 8 9.80 -35.21 7.75
CA TYR A 8 9.09 -34.17 6.98
C TYR A 8 7.98 -33.44 7.75
N SER A 9 8.01 -33.46 9.10
CA SER A 9 7.10 -32.64 9.92
C SER A 9 7.48 -31.15 9.92
N GLY A 10 7.95 -30.63 8.78
CA GLY A 10 8.30 -29.23 8.61
C GLY A 10 7.03 -28.38 8.66
N LYS A 11 6.91 -27.53 9.68
CA LYS A 11 5.88 -26.49 9.69
C LYS A 11 6.04 -25.66 8.40
N ILE A 12 4.94 -25.50 7.66
CA ILE A 12 4.90 -24.59 6.52
C ILE A 12 5.29 -23.20 7.07
N LYS A 13 6.43 -22.67 6.63
CA LYS A 13 6.79 -21.28 6.93
C LYS A 13 5.74 -20.41 6.26
N ILE A 14 4.94 -19.72 7.06
CA ILE A 14 4.05 -18.67 6.57
C ILE A 14 4.96 -17.56 6.06
N VAL A 15 5.22 -17.56 4.76
CA VAL A 15 5.95 -16.47 4.11
C VAL A 15 5.00 -15.29 4.09
N ARG A 16 5.24 -14.29 4.95
CA ARG A 16 4.52 -13.03 4.87
C ARG A 16 4.85 -12.43 3.51
N LYS A 17 3.83 -12.31 2.65
CA LYS A 17 3.97 -11.64 1.36
C LYS A 17 4.45 -10.22 1.64
N GLU A 18 5.68 -9.92 1.27
CA GLU A 18 6.18 -8.56 1.42
C GLU A 18 5.32 -7.62 0.58
N MET A 19 4.91 -6.51 1.19
CA MET A 19 4.13 -5.47 0.52
C MET A 19 4.91 -5.00 -0.71
N PRO A 20 4.26 -4.88 -1.88
CA PRO A 20 4.95 -4.58 -3.13
C PRO A 20 5.65 -3.23 -3.06
N ARG A 21 6.74 -3.08 -3.83
CA ARG A 21 7.53 -1.84 -3.87
C ARG A 21 6.68 -0.62 -4.29
N PHE A 22 5.71 -0.85 -5.17
CA PHE A 22 4.74 0.15 -5.63
C PHE A 22 3.33 -0.41 -5.55
N ILE A 23 2.37 0.44 -5.20
CA ILE A 23 0.95 0.15 -5.32
C ILE A 23 0.41 0.88 -6.55
N LYS A 24 -0.23 0.11 -7.42
CA LYS A 24 -0.80 0.62 -8.67
C LYS A 24 -2.22 1.14 -8.41
N PHE A 25 -2.43 2.37 -8.82
CA PHE A 25 -3.72 3.04 -8.93
C PHE A 25 -3.93 3.39 -10.41
N GLY A 26 -4.41 2.41 -11.19
CA GLY A 26 -4.82 2.64 -12.57
C GLY A 26 -3.61 2.95 -13.43
N SER A 27 -3.49 4.19 -13.91
CA SER A 27 -2.33 4.66 -14.68
C SER A 27 -1.19 5.22 -13.82
N ILE A 28 -1.37 5.37 -12.51
CA ILE A 28 -0.39 5.94 -11.57
C ILE A 28 0.05 4.86 -10.59
N ALA A 29 1.30 4.90 -10.14
CA ALA A 29 1.78 4.00 -9.09
C ALA A 29 2.48 4.80 -7.98
N LEU A 30 2.17 4.48 -6.72
CA LEU A 30 2.78 5.11 -5.55
C LEU A 30 3.79 4.18 -4.90
N LYS A 31 4.94 4.72 -4.49
CA LYS A 31 5.88 3.98 -3.65
C LYS A 31 5.23 3.63 -2.32
N ARG A 32 5.53 2.43 -1.82
CA ARG A 32 5.08 1.98 -0.50
C ARG A 32 5.31 2.98 0.63
N GLU A 33 6.47 3.64 0.62
CA GLU A 33 6.85 4.62 1.65
C GLU A 33 5.93 5.84 1.67
N LEU A 34 5.43 6.27 0.52
CA LEU A 34 4.55 7.44 0.40
C LEU A 34 3.14 7.17 0.93
N ILE A 35 2.71 5.91 0.99
CA ILE A 35 1.37 5.54 1.48
C ILE A 35 1.22 5.91 2.96
N LYS A 36 2.29 5.77 3.75
CA LYS A 36 2.32 6.16 5.16
C LYS A 36 2.06 7.65 5.37
N HIS A 37 2.26 8.45 4.33
CA HIS A 37 2.10 9.90 4.36
C HIS A 37 0.76 10.35 3.76
N ILE A 38 -0.14 9.43 3.40
CA ILE A 38 -1.50 9.78 2.98
C ILE A 38 -2.24 10.35 4.19
N SER A 39 -2.61 11.63 4.11
CA SER A 39 -3.37 12.29 5.18
C SER A 39 -4.88 12.19 4.92
N THR A 40 -5.29 12.33 3.66
CA THR A 40 -6.71 12.41 3.30
C THR A 40 -6.90 11.94 1.87
N ILE A 41 -8.04 11.30 1.62
CA ILE A 41 -8.48 10.88 0.29
C ILE A 41 -9.83 11.56 0.05
N LYS A 42 -9.98 12.19 -1.11
CA LYS A 42 -11.20 12.90 -1.48
C LYS A 42 -11.66 12.48 -2.87
N ALA A 43 -12.92 12.11 -3.02
CA ALA A 43 -13.53 11.98 -4.34
C ALA A 43 -13.65 13.36 -4.99
N VAL A 44 -13.11 13.52 -6.19
CA VAL A 44 -13.28 14.75 -6.99
C VAL A 44 -14.50 14.60 -7.89
N ASP A 45 -14.56 13.48 -8.61
CA ASP A 45 -15.67 13.06 -9.46
C ASP A 45 -15.97 11.58 -9.21
N SER A 46 -17.00 11.03 -9.85
CA SER A 46 -17.32 9.60 -9.79
C SER A 46 -16.14 8.70 -10.15
N ARG A 47 -15.27 9.16 -11.07
CA ARG A 47 -14.13 8.39 -11.62
C ARG A 47 -12.75 8.95 -11.27
N ARG A 48 -12.68 9.95 -10.40
CA ARG A 48 -11.42 10.62 -10.06
C ARG A 48 -11.32 10.85 -8.58
N THR A 49 -10.15 10.52 -8.03
CA THR A 49 -9.87 10.61 -6.60
C THR A 49 -8.61 11.43 -6.39
N MET A 50 -8.63 12.37 -5.46
CA MET A 50 -7.48 13.15 -5.07
C MET A 50 -6.93 12.65 -3.73
N ILE A 51 -5.65 12.32 -3.71
CA ILE A 51 -4.91 11.94 -2.51
C ILE A 51 -4.08 13.12 -2.04
N PHE A 52 -4.23 13.46 -0.76
CA PHE A 52 -3.42 14.44 -0.06
C PHE A 52 -2.33 13.72 0.71
N LEU A 53 -1.08 14.09 0.43
CA LEU A 53 0.12 13.57 1.07
C LEU A 53 0.71 14.65 1.97
N LYS A 54 1.01 14.29 3.22
CA LYS A 54 1.77 15.11 4.17
C LYS A 54 3.12 14.47 4.43
N ILE A 55 4.11 14.87 3.65
CA ILE A 55 5.46 14.29 3.72
C ILE A 55 6.27 15.11 4.73
N PRO A 56 6.82 14.49 5.78
CA PRO A 56 7.64 15.20 6.74
C PRO A 56 8.95 15.65 6.09
N LYS A 57 9.28 16.92 6.29
CA LYS A 57 10.55 17.56 5.97
C LYS A 57 11.15 18.08 7.28
N LEU A 58 12.44 18.41 7.29
CA LEU A 58 13.10 18.92 8.50
C LEU A 58 12.31 20.14 9.05
N PHE A 59 11.61 19.93 10.16
CA PHE A 59 10.74 20.87 10.89
C PHE A 59 9.43 21.33 10.21
N LEU A 60 9.09 20.84 9.02
CA LEU A 60 7.88 21.25 8.29
C LEU A 60 7.21 20.05 7.59
N TYR A 61 5.95 20.21 7.18
CA TYR A 61 5.28 19.23 6.33
C TYR A 61 5.17 19.77 4.91
N GLU A 62 5.57 18.97 3.93
CA GLU A 62 5.37 19.24 2.51
C GLU A 62 4.05 18.60 2.09
N GLU A 63 3.06 19.43 1.73
CA GLU A 63 1.76 18.96 1.24
C GLU A 63 1.83 18.73 -0.27
N LYS A 64 1.40 17.55 -0.72
CA LYS A 64 1.30 17.21 -2.15
C LYS A 64 -0.04 16.59 -2.46
N ASN A 65 -0.60 16.97 -3.61
CA ASN A 65 -1.87 16.45 -4.08
C ASN A 65 -1.65 15.66 -5.37
N ILE A 66 -2.21 14.45 -5.42
CA ILE A 66 -2.14 13.58 -6.59
C ILE A 66 -3.56 13.27 -7.02
N THR A 67 -3.87 13.55 -8.29
CA THR A 67 -5.15 13.17 -8.89
C THR A 67 -5.00 11.80 -9.55
N LEU A 68 -5.81 10.86 -9.12
CA LEU A 68 -5.88 9.50 -9.65
C LEU A 68 -7.10 9.34 -10.56
N PRO A 69 -6.96 8.68 -11.73
CA PRO A 69 -8.08 8.38 -12.62
C PRO A 69 -8.80 7.09 -12.20
N ILE A 70 -9.14 6.97 -10.91
CA ILE A 70 -9.91 5.85 -10.35
C ILE A 70 -10.96 6.38 -9.38
N GLU A 71 -12.03 5.61 -9.23
CA GLU A 71 -13.11 5.84 -8.27
C GLU A 71 -12.62 5.73 -6.81
N TYR A 72 -13.28 6.46 -5.93
CA TYR A 72 -12.89 6.51 -4.51
C TYR A 72 -12.96 5.13 -3.83
N SER A 73 -14.00 4.34 -4.11
CA SER A 73 -14.17 3.00 -3.51
C SER A 73 -13.00 2.09 -3.85
N GLU A 74 -12.62 2.05 -5.13
CA GLU A 74 -11.55 1.18 -5.60
C GLU A 74 -10.19 1.59 -5.01
N VAL A 75 -9.92 2.89 -4.86
CA VAL A 75 -8.69 3.36 -4.17
C VAL A 75 -8.66 2.88 -2.71
N VAL A 76 -9.78 2.98 -2.00
CA VAL A 76 -9.90 2.53 -0.60
C VAL A 76 -9.74 1.02 -0.48
N GLU A 77 -10.36 0.25 -1.39
CA GLU A 77 -10.23 -1.21 -1.44
C GLU A 77 -8.78 -1.63 -1.67
N ILE A 78 -8.09 -1.01 -2.63
CA ILE A 78 -6.67 -1.29 -2.91
C ILE A 78 -5.82 -0.98 -1.67
N LEU A 79 -6.05 0.15 -1.01
CA LEU A 79 -5.28 0.53 0.18
C LEU A 79 -5.55 -0.42 1.36
N ASN A 80 -6.77 -0.92 1.53
CA ASN A 80 -7.12 -1.85 2.60
C ASN A 80 -6.59 -3.28 2.38
N GLN A 81 -6.20 -3.62 1.15
CA GLN A 81 -5.59 -4.92 0.86
C GLN A 81 -4.13 -5.04 1.36
N TYR A 82 -3.49 -3.94 1.75
CA TYR A 82 -2.06 -3.89 2.09
C TYR A 82 -1.77 -3.25 3.45
#